data_AF-A0AAW2ALY9-F1
#
_entry.id   AF-A0AAW2ALY9-F1
#
_cell.length_a   1.000
_cell.length_b   1.000
_cell.length_c   1.000
_cell.angle_alpha   90.00
_cell.angle_beta   90.00
_cell.angle_gamma   90.00
#
_symmetry.space_group_name_H-M   'P 1'
#
loop_
_entity.id
_entity.type
_entity.pdbx_description
1 polymer ?
#
loop_
_entity_poly.entity_id
_entity_poly.type
_entity_poly.pdbx_seq_one_letter_code
_entity_poly.pdbx_strand_id
1 'polypeptide(L)'
;MQYMELLPEERRPVAGTEGSLYRHRQLITQLPSYDHDPAYCHSLSEVELKAMAQFVKSYKEESLGVGEVALPGEKGTAEKNEKASEEKPDEETTTNGTAQSPLSKKSEYHCSGCGQLAVLDSPVVYADRAGYTRLWHPTCFVCCECGEALVDLIYFWKEGALMCGRHYCQSIRPRCLGCDELIFSEMFLQEANGHVWHKEHFCCWLCGQSIRVQCGCDKRQSK
;
A
#
# COMPACT_ATOMS: atom_id res chain seq x y z
N MET A 1 18.93 6.64 7.40
CA MET A 1 17.47 6.59 7.11
C MET A 1 16.72 6.89 8.40
N GLN A 2 16.49 8.18 8.69
CA GLN A 2 16.11 8.67 10.02
C GLN A 2 14.71 8.22 10.48
N TYR A 3 13.79 7.93 9.54
CA TYR A 3 12.44 7.50 9.89
C TYR A 3 12.37 6.08 10.48
N MET A 4 13.37 5.22 10.25
CA MET A 4 13.37 3.85 10.78
C MET A 4 13.38 3.85 12.32
N GLU A 5 13.99 4.87 12.94
CA GLU A 5 14.00 5.05 14.39
C GLU A 5 12.60 5.35 14.95
N LEU A 6 11.69 5.86 14.10
CA LEU A 6 10.30 6.13 14.45
C LEU A 6 9.41 4.88 14.43
N LEU A 7 9.89 3.77 13.85
CA LEU A 7 9.18 2.50 13.87
C LEU A 7 9.41 1.79 15.23
N PRO A 8 8.44 0.98 15.72
CA PRO A 8 8.65 0.09 16.85
C PRO A 8 9.86 -0.81 16.64
N GLU A 9 10.68 -1.01 17.67
CA GLU A 9 11.97 -1.71 17.57
C GLU A 9 11.84 -3.11 16.97
N GLU A 10 10.81 -3.84 17.39
CA GLU A 10 10.43 -5.16 16.92
C GLU A 10 9.95 -5.21 15.45
N ARG A 11 9.70 -4.05 14.83
CA ARG A 11 9.28 -3.90 13.42
C ARG A 11 10.30 -3.21 12.53
N ARG A 12 11.45 -2.78 13.08
CA ARG A 12 12.51 -2.11 12.30
C ARG A 12 13.19 -3.12 11.37
N PRO A 13 13.27 -2.87 10.04
CA PRO A 13 13.81 -3.81 9.07
C PRO A 13 15.35 -3.80 9.04
N VAL A 14 15.99 -3.98 10.19
CA VAL A 14 17.45 -4.05 10.33
C VAL A 14 17.93 -5.47 10.04
N ALA A 15 18.89 -5.64 9.13
CA ALA A 15 19.35 -6.95 8.72
C ALA A 15 19.78 -7.82 9.92
N GLY A 16 19.27 -9.05 9.99
CA GLY A 16 19.57 -10.01 11.06
C GLY A 16 18.73 -9.85 12.33
N THR A 17 17.83 -8.88 12.42
CA THR A 17 16.92 -8.71 13.57
C THR A 17 15.57 -9.39 13.36
N GLU A 18 14.81 -9.54 14.46
CA GLU A 18 13.41 -9.98 14.40
C GLU A 18 12.55 -9.10 13.49
N GLY A 19 12.79 -7.78 13.50
CA GLY A 19 12.08 -6.84 12.64
C GLY A 19 12.36 -7.06 11.15
N SER A 20 13.56 -7.49 10.75
CA SER A 20 13.82 -7.90 9.36
C SER A 20 13.09 -9.19 8.98
N LEU A 21 13.00 -10.17 9.87
CA LEU A 21 12.21 -11.38 9.65
C LEU A 21 10.71 -11.07 9.57
N TYR A 22 10.22 -10.21 10.46
CA TYR A 22 8.85 -9.70 10.43
C TYR A 22 8.57 -9.04 9.08
N ARG A 23 9.44 -8.12 8.65
CA ARG A 23 9.33 -7.42 7.38
C ARG A 23 9.27 -8.38 6.19
N HIS A 24 10.10 -9.42 6.20
CA HIS A 24 10.11 -10.44 5.15
C HIS A 24 8.79 -11.22 5.10
N ARG A 25 8.23 -11.62 6.26
CA ARG A 25 6.90 -12.25 6.32
C ARG A 25 5.80 -11.33 5.80
N GLN A 26 5.84 -10.05 6.16
CA GLN A 26 4.86 -9.07 5.70
C GLN A 26 4.94 -8.84 4.19
N LEU A 27 6.13 -8.80 3.60
CA LEU A 27 6.31 -8.73 2.14
C LEU A 27 5.57 -9.85 1.41
N ILE A 28 5.75 -11.10 1.86
CA ILE A 28 5.10 -12.27 1.25
C ILE A 28 3.57 -12.16 1.36
N THR A 29 3.07 -11.78 2.52
CA THR A 29 1.62 -11.69 2.77
C THR A 29 0.97 -10.50 2.05
N GLN A 30 1.60 -9.33 2.09
CA GLN A 30 1.06 -8.08 1.54
C GLN A 30 1.19 -8.00 0.02
N LEU A 31 2.14 -8.72 -0.58
CA LEU A 31 2.43 -8.74 -2.01
C LEU A 31 2.67 -10.18 -2.52
N PRO A 32 1.64 -11.06 -2.47
CA PRO A 32 1.81 -12.41 -2.98
C PRO A 32 2.22 -12.41 -4.46
N SER A 33 3.21 -13.23 -4.84
CA SER A 33 3.72 -13.27 -6.22
C SER A 33 2.63 -13.68 -7.22
N TYR A 34 1.79 -14.64 -6.82
CA TYR A 34 0.65 -15.14 -7.60
C TYR A 34 -0.49 -14.12 -7.77
N ASP A 35 -0.42 -12.93 -7.16
CA ASP A 35 -1.39 -11.86 -7.42
C ASP A 35 -1.02 -11.03 -8.67
N HIS A 36 0.21 -11.10 -9.15
CA HIS A 36 0.72 -10.21 -10.20
C HIS A 36 1.62 -10.86 -11.24
N ASP A 37 2.10 -12.08 -10.99
CA ASP A 37 2.87 -12.85 -11.95
C ASP A 37 2.20 -14.20 -12.24
N PRO A 38 1.66 -14.40 -13.45
CA PRO A 38 1.02 -15.65 -13.86
C PRO A 38 1.88 -16.90 -13.73
N ALA A 39 3.21 -16.78 -13.72
CA ALA A 39 4.12 -17.92 -13.59
C ALA A 39 4.00 -18.62 -12.22
N TYR A 40 3.44 -17.92 -11.22
CA TYR A 40 3.21 -18.46 -9.88
C TYR A 40 1.77 -18.91 -9.64
N CYS A 41 0.88 -18.84 -10.65
CA CYS A 41 -0.52 -19.25 -10.53
C CYS A 41 -0.74 -20.73 -10.91
N HIS A 42 -1.75 -21.38 -10.31
CA HIS A 42 -2.08 -22.80 -10.54
C HIS A 42 -2.87 -23.05 -11.86
N SER A 43 -2.34 -22.60 -13.00
CA SER A 43 -2.85 -22.82 -14.37
C SER A 43 -4.01 -21.91 -14.80
N LEU A 44 -3.68 -20.66 -15.13
CA LEU A 44 -4.62 -19.73 -15.77
C LEU A 44 -4.83 -20.07 -17.25
N SER A 45 -6.08 -20.00 -17.72
CA SER A 45 -6.41 -20.06 -19.16
C SER A 45 -5.91 -18.81 -19.91
N GLU A 46 -5.85 -18.87 -21.25
CA GLU A 46 -5.42 -17.70 -22.06
C GLU A 46 -6.27 -16.45 -21.83
N VAL A 47 -7.57 -16.63 -21.54
CA VAL A 47 -8.48 -15.52 -21.26
C VAL A 47 -8.16 -14.92 -19.90
N GLU A 48 -7.93 -15.75 -18.88
CA GLU A 48 -7.59 -15.32 -17.53
C GLU A 48 -6.21 -14.67 -17.48
N LEU A 49 -5.24 -15.16 -18.24
CA LEU A 49 -3.92 -14.53 -18.40
C LEU A 49 -4.04 -13.09 -18.91
N LYS A 50 -4.87 -12.88 -19.93
CA LYS A 50 -5.14 -11.52 -20.45
C LYS A 50 -5.84 -10.65 -19.41
N ALA A 51 -6.83 -11.20 -18.70
CA ALA A 51 -7.53 -10.48 -17.63
C ALA A 51 -6.58 -10.07 -16.49
N MET A 52 -5.68 -10.96 -16.08
CA MET A 52 -4.65 -10.68 -15.08
C MET A 52 -3.67 -9.62 -15.56
N ALA A 53 -3.17 -9.72 -16.79
CA ALA A 53 -2.27 -8.72 -17.35
C ALA A 53 -2.91 -7.32 -17.39
N GLN A 54 -4.19 -7.23 -17.79
CA GLN A 54 -4.95 -5.98 -17.79
C GLN A 54 -5.17 -5.45 -16.37
N PHE A 55 -5.51 -6.32 -15.43
CA PHE A 55 -5.69 -5.98 -14.02
C PHE A 55 -4.40 -5.41 -13.42
N VAL A 56 -3.27 -6.10 -13.63
CA VAL A 56 -1.94 -5.66 -13.18
C VAL A 56 -1.54 -4.34 -13.80
N LYS A 57 -1.83 -4.14 -15.09
CA LYS A 57 -1.56 -2.89 -15.78
C LYS A 57 -2.35 -1.73 -15.16
N SER A 58 -3.67 -1.89 -15.02
CA SER A 58 -4.55 -0.82 -14.52
C SER A 58 -4.16 -0.38 -13.11
N TYR A 59 -3.98 -1.31 -12.15
CA TYR A 59 -3.62 -0.87 -10.80
C TYR A 59 -2.23 -0.23 -10.73
N LYS A 60 -1.27 -0.65 -11.57
CA LYS A 60 0.07 -0.03 -11.62
C LYS A 60 0.00 1.41 -12.10
N GLU A 61 -0.90 1.69 -13.06
CA GLU A 61 -1.10 3.01 -13.64
C GLU A 61 -1.93 3.93 -12.73
N GLU A 62 -2.90 3.38 -12.00
CA GLU A 62 -3.94 4.17 -11.34
C GLU A 62 -3.82 4.22 -9.81
N SER A 63 -3.32 3.17 -9.17
CA SER A 63 -3.43 3.00 -7.70
C SER A 63 -2.11 2.73 -7.00
N LEU A 64 -1.14 2.12 -7.67
CA LEU A 64 0.15 1.76 -7.10
C LEU A 64 1.07 2.98 -6.95
N GLY A 65 1.67 3.13 -5.78
CA GLY A 65 2.71 4.12 -5.51
C GLY A 65 3.78 3.61 -4.55
N VAL A 66 4.79 4.44 -4.32
CA VAL A 66 5.85 4.22 -3.32
C VAL A 66 5.81 5.37 -2.33
N GLY A 67 5.84 5.08 -1.03
CA GLY A 67 5.85 6.12 -0.01
C GLY A 67 7.11 6.98 -0.09
N GLU A 68 6.96 8.30 -0.12
CA GLU A 68 8.08 9.23 -0.18
C GLU A 68 8.35 9.84 1.19
N VAL A 69 9.51 9.54 1.78
CA VAL A 69 9.89 10.08 3.09
C VAL A 69 10.58 11.44 2.92
N ALA A 70 10.03 12.47 3.56
CA ALA A 70 10.56 13.84 3.57
C ALA A 70 10.17 14.58 4.86
N LEU A 71 10.66 15.79 5.06
CA LEU A 71 10.15 16.66 6.12
C LEU A 71 8.83 17.34 5.67
N PRO A 72 7.94 17.69 6.62
CA PRO A 72 6.71 18.40 6.30
C PRO A 72 6.98 19.70 5.51
N GLY A 73 6.40 19.78 4.32
CA GLY A 73 6.49 20.94 3.44
C GLY A 73 7.49 20.83 2.29
N GLU A 74 8.40 19.85 2.30
CA GLU A 74 9.42 19.70 1.26
C GLU A 74 8.88 19.21 -0.09
N LYS A 75 7.79 18.43 -0.08
CA LYS A 75 7.20 17.83 -1.29
C LYS A 75 6.01 18.59 -1.88
N GLY A 76 5.41 19.52 -1.13
CA GLY A 76 4.21 20.26 -1.52
C GLY A 76 4.43 21.49 -2.42
N THR A 77 5.68 21.82 -2.77
CA THR A 77 6.05 23.04 -3.50
C THR A 77 6.51 22.78 -4.94
N ALA A 78 6.62 21.52 -5.38
CA ALA A 78 7.21 21.17 -6.67
C ALA A 78 6.29 21.39 -7.90
N GLU A 79 5.00 21.72 -7.73
CA GLU A 79 4.06 21.93 -8.85
C GLU A 79 3.82 23.40 -9.22
N LYS A 80 4.65 24.33 -8.75
CA LYS A 80 4.63 25.74 -9.20
C LYS A 80 5.99 26.20 -9.68
N ASN A 81 6.45 25.71 -10.83
CA ASN A 81 7.18 26.53 -11.80
C ASN A 81 7.62 25.73 -13.03
N GLU A 82 6.76 25.69 -14.05
CA GLU A 82 7.20 25.57 -15.44
C GLU A 82 6.39 26.53 -16.33
N LYS A 83 6.74 27.81 -16.26
CA LYS A 83 6.78 28.68 -17.46
C LYS A 83 7.60 29.92 -17.18
N ALA A 84 8.80 29.94 -17.75
CA ALA A 84 9.69 31.08 -17.81
C ALA A 84 9.19 32.13 -18.81
N SER A 85 9.43 33.41 -18.51
CA SER A 85 9.90 34.38 -19.50
C SER A 85 10.58 35.54 -18.80
N GLU A 86 11.83 35.78 -19.22
CA GLU A 86 12.76 36.82 -18.82
C GLU A 86 12.27 38.22 -19.22
N GLU A 87 12.63 39.25 -18.44
CA GLU A 87 13.14 40.54 -18.95
C GLU A 87 13.78 41.37 -17.80
N LYS A 88 14.59 42.36 -18.19
CA LYS A 88 15.90 42.78 -17.62
C LYS A 88 15.86 43.99 -16.64
N PRO A 89 17.02 44.43 -16.08
CA PRO A 89 17.13 45.21 -14.84
C PRO A 89 17.17 46.72 -15.04
N ASP A 90 16.77 47.50 -14.03
CA ASP A 90 17.19 48.90 -13.85
C ASP A 90 17.31 49.29 -12.36
N GLU A 91 18.55 49.66 -12.02
CA GLU A 91 19.07 50.78 -11.21
C GLU A 91 18.44 51.24 -9.86
N GLU A 92 19.31 51.14 -8.84
CA GLU A 92 19.56 51.98 -7.64
C GLU A 92 18.42 52.66 -6.85
N THR A 93 18.37 52.41 -5.53
CA THR A 93 18.44 53.46 -4.49
C THR A 93 18.82 52.87 -3.12
N THR A 94 19.57 53.70 -2.41
CA THR A 94 20.32 53.64 -1.16
C THR A 94 19.54 53.39 0.15
N THR A 95 20.31 52.95 1.16
CA THR A 95 20.22 53.20 2.62
C THR A 95 19.68 52.11 3.57
N ASN A 96 20.41 52.00 4.68
CA ASN A 96 20.33 51.05 5.77
C ASN A 96 18.99 51.03 6.53
N GLY A 97 18.56 49.83 6.94
CA GLY A 97 17.52 49.67 7.96
C GLY A 97 17.19 48.20 8.23
N THR A 98 17.50 47.75 9.44
CA THR A 98 17.09 46.50 10.12
C THR A 98 16.02 45.67 9.42
N ALA A 99 16.41 44.54 8.81
CA ALA A 99 15.47 43.52 8.36
C ALA A 99 15.36 42.41 9.41
N GLN A 100 14.27 42.46 10.17
CA GLN A 100 13.73 41.28 10.83
C GLN A 100 13.59 40.17 9.79
N SER A 101 14.10 38.98 10.13
CA SER A 101 13.85 37.74 9.39
C SER A 101 12.37 37.66 9.01
N PRO A 102 12.00 37.40 7.74
CA PRO A 102 10.60 37.21 7.39
C PRO A 102 10.14 35.95 8.12
N LEU A 103 9.23 36.12 9.06
CA LEU A 103 8.55 35.04 9.76
C LEU A 103 7.77 34.25 8.71
N SER A 104 8.38 33.18 8.18
CA SER A 104 7.72 32.22 7.31
C SER A 104 6.44 31.78 8.01
N LYS A 105 5.28 31.99 7.38
CA LYS A 105 4.02 31.46 7.89
C LYS A 105 4.20 29.95 8.04
N LYS A 106 4.43 29.46 9.27
CA LYS A 106 4.47 28.02 9.57
C LYS A 106 3.07 27.50 9.28
N SER A 107 2.89 26.92 8.10
CA SER A 107 1.74 26.05 7.86
C SER A 107 1.82 24.89 8.84
N GLU A 108 0.78 24.73 9.63
CA GLU A 108 0.63 23.58 10.52
C GLU A 108 0.30 22.36 9.66
N TYR A 109 1.04 21.26 9.85
CA TYR A 109 0.90 20.04 9.06
C TYR A 109 0.26 18.95 9.93
N HIS A 110 -0.84 18.35 9.49
CA HIS A 110 -1.51 17.29 10.25
C HIS A 110 -1.39 15.94 9.55
N CYS A 111 -1.10 14.90 10.33
CA CYS A 111 -1.08 13.53 9.85
C CYS A 111 -2.48 13.09 9.43
N SER A 112 -2.61 12.61 8.20
CA SER A 112 -3.87 12.12 7.63
C SER A 112 -4.34 10.79 8.23
N GLY A 113 -3.48 10.08 8.97
CA GLY A 113 -3.83 8.82 9.65
C GLY A 113 -4.40 9.03 11.05
N CYS A 114 -3.69 9.79 11.90
CA CYS A 114 -4.09 9.99 13.31
C CYS A 114 -4.69 11.37 13.62
N GLY A 115 -4.64 12.32 12.68
CA GLY A 115 -5.09 13.71 12.87
C GLY A 115 -4.16 14.58 13.70
N GLN A 116 -3.10 14.02 14.30
CA GLN A 116 -2.16 14.76 15.14
C GLN A 116 -1.15 15.56 14.31
N LEU A 117 -0.53 16.55 14.97
CA LEU A 117 0.49 17.40 14.37
C LEU A 117 1.70 16.59 13.86
N ALA A 118 2.14 16.89 12.64
CA ALA A 118 3.43 16.47 12.12
C ALA A 118 4.48 17.54 12.47
N VAL A 119 5.45 17.15 13.29
CA VAL A 119 6.54 18.03 13.70
C VAL A 119 7.43 18.31 12.49
N LEU A 120 7.77 19.58 12.26
CA LEU A 120 8.52 20.04 11.08
C LEU A 120 9.90 19.39 10.92
N ASP A 121 10.56 19.06 12.04
CA ASP A 121 11.88 18.43 12.03
C ASP A 121 11.80 16.89 12.14
N SER A 122 10.60 16.32 11.98
CA SER A 122 10.39 14.87 12.01
C SER A 122 9.97 14.36 10.62
N PRO A 123 10.54 13.24 10.14
CA PRO A 123 10.13 12.62 8.89
C PRO A 123 8.64 12.31 8.82
N VAL A 124 8.05 12.53 7.66
CA VAL A 124 6.70 12.13 7.26
C VAL A 124 6.75 11.38 5.93
N VAL A 125 5.66 10.68 5.62
CA VAL A 125 5.48 9.94 4.37
C VAL A 125 4.45 10.66 3.53
N TYR A 126 4.79 10.93 2.28
CA TYR A 126 3.87 11.39 1.24
C TYR A 126 3.47 10.22 0.33
N ALA A 127 2.26 10.29 -0.21
CA ALA A 127 1.74 9.35 -1.18
C ALA A 127 1.33 10.11 -2.45
N ASP A 128 2.09 9.94 -3.53
CA ASP A 128 1.84 10.57 -4.83
C ASP A 128 0.39 10.37 -5.31
N ARG A 129 -0.16 9.15 -5.18
CA ARG A 129 -1.54 8.82 -5.57
C ARG A 129 -2.61 9.50 -4.72
N ALA A 130 -2.26 9.90 -3.50
CA ALA A 130 -3.14 10.65 -2.62
C ALA A 130 -2.98 12.18 -2.78
N GLY A 131 -2.03 12.61 -3.62
CA GLY A 131 -1.59 14.00 -3.76
C GLY A 131 -0.69 14.46 -2.60
N TYR A 132 0.11 15.50 -2.86
CA TYR A 132 1.06 16.06 -1.89
C TYR A 132 0.44 16.98 -0.82
N THR A 133 -0.89 17.05 -0.77
CA THR A 133 -1.64 17.76 0.29
C THR A 133 -1.80 16.92 1.54
N ARG A 134 -1.60 15.60 1.43
CA ARG A 134 -1.70 14.63 2.53
C ARG A 134 -0.32 14.12 2.90
N LEU A 135 -0.14 13.89 4.20
CA LEU A 135 1.07 13.33 4.78
C LEU A 135 0.70 12.44 5.96
N TRP A 136 1.54 11.47 6.25
CA TRP A 136 1.38 10.56 7.37
C TRP A 136 2.65 10.50 8.19
N HIS A 137 2.53 10.29 9.50
CA HIS A 137 3.68 9.79 10.25
C HIS A 137 4.08 8.41 9.69
N PRO A 138 5.37 8.03 9.74
CA PRO A 138 5.82 6.71 9.29
C PRO A 138 5.06 5.54 9.91
N THR A 139 4.66 5.67 11.19
CA THR A 139 3.85 4.68 11.92
C THR A 139 2.36 4.70 11.58
N CYS A 140 1.88 5.79 10.96
CA CYS A 140 0.49 5.94 10.52
C CYS A 140 0.30 5.60 9.04
N PHE A 141 1.38 5.38 8.30
CA PHE A 141 1.33 4.97 6.89
C PHE A 141 1.16 3.46 6.81
N VAL A 142 -0.07 3.01 7.07
CA VAL A 142 -0.46 1.60 7.24
C VAL A 142 -1.62 1.24 6.33
N CYS A 143 -1.77 -0.05 6.03
CA CYS A 143 -2.97 -0.55 5.35
C CYS A 143 -4.21 -0.39 6.24
N CYS A 144 -5.31 0.13 5.70
CA CYS A 144 -6.55 0.32 6.46
C CYS A 144 -7.23 -0.98 6.92
N GLU A 145 -6.96 -2.11 6.26
CA GLU A 145 -7.56 -3.41 6.56
C GLU A 145 -6.78 -4.20 7.61
N CYS A 146 -5.45 -4.34 7.46
CA CYS A 146 -4.63 -5.11 8.42
C CYS A 146 -3.78 -4.27 9.38
N GLY A 147 -3.70 -2.96 9.21
CA GLY A 147 -2.87 -2.08 10.05
C GLY A 147 -1.35 -2.29 9.87
N GLU A 148 -0.92 -3.06 8.87
CA GLU A 148 0.49 -3.31 8.60
C GLU A 148 1.16 -2.12 7.88
N ALA A 149 2.41 -1.85 8.24
CA ALA A 149 3.18 -0.71 7.74
C ALA A 149 3.45 -0.81 6.23
N LEU A 150 3.41 0.35 5.56
CA LEU A 150 3.62 0.48 4.11
C LEU A 150 4.78 1.44 3.74
N VAL A 151 5.39 2.13 4.71
CA VAL A 151 6.41 3.18 4.47
C VAL A 151 7.63 2.70 3.68
N ASP A 152 7.93 1.40 3.75
CA ASP A 152 9.07 0.75 3.08
C ASP A 152 8.63 -0.21 1.97
N LEU A 153 7.40 -0.01 1.50
CA LEU A 153 6.72 -0.84 0.53
C LEU A 153 6.10 -0.01 -0.57
N ILE A 154 5.62 -0.75 -1.57
CA ILE A 154 4.57 -0.23 -2.43
C ILE A 154 3.25 -0.19 -1.65
N TYR A 155 2.47 0.85 -1.90
CA TYR A 155 1.12 1.02 -1.36
C TYR A 155 0.13 1.14 -2.51
N PHE A 156 -1.15 0.94 -2.19
CA PHE A 156 -2.25 1.13 -3.12
C PHE A 156 -3.20 2.17 -2.57
N TRP A 157 -3.54 3.16 -3.39
CA TRP A 157 -4.52 4.18 -3.04
C TRP A 157 -5.87 3.85 -3.67
N LYS A 158 -6.92 3.79 -2.85
CA LYS A 158 -8.29 3.57 -3.29
C LYS A 158 -9.24 4.32 -2.38
N GLU A 159 -10.15 5.12 -2.97
CA GLU A 159 -11.26 5.76 -2.25
C GLU A 159 -10.85 6.53 -0.98
N GLY A 160 -9.68 7.17 -0.99
CA GLY A 160 -9.19 7.94 0.16
C GLY A 160 -8.43 7.14 1.21
N ALA A 161 -8.17 5.85 0.99
CA ALA A 161 -7.52 4.95 1.92
C ALA A 161 -6.23 4.31 1.33
N LEU A 162 -5.27 4.07 2.22
CA LEU A 162 -4.05 3.31 1.94
C LEU A 162 -4.30 1.81 2.15
N MET A 163 -3.93 1.00 1.17
CA MET A 163 -4.08 -0.45 1.19
C MET A 163 -2.76 -1.14 0.85
N CYS A 164 -2.54 -2.34 1.38
CA CYS A 164 -1.51 -3.24 0.85
C CYS A 164 -2.00 -3.91 -0.44
N GLY A 165 -1.10 -4.51 -1.23
CA GLY A 165 -1.47 -5.13 -2.51
C GLY A 165 -2.50 -6.24 -2.35
N ARG A 166 -2.35 -7.09 -1.32
CA ARG A 166 -3.31 -8.16 -1.03
C ARG A 166 -4.74 -7.64 -0.87
N HIS A 167 -4.95 -6.67 0.02
CA HIS A 167 -6.28 -6.15 0.34
C HIS A 167 -6.83 -5.27 -0.78
N TYR A 168 -5.98 -4.49 -1.46
CA TYR A 168 -6.40 -3.78 -2.66
C TYR A 168 -6.92 -4.76 -3.70
N CYS A 169 -6.15 -5.81 -4.03
CA CYS A 169 -6.54 -6.78 -5.03
C CYS A 169 -7.82 -7.53 -4.64
N GLN A 170 -7.98 -7.92 -3.37
CA GLN A 170 -9.20 -8.54 -2.84
C GLN A 170 -10.43 -7.63 -2.93
N SER A 171 -10.24 -6.30 -2.88
CA SER A 171 -11.33 -5.34 -3.02
C SER A 171 -11.84 -5.18 -4.47
N ILE A 172 -11.13 -5.76 -5.45
CA ILE A 172 -11.46 -5.68 -6.88
C ILE A 172 -11.77 -7.06 -7.46
N ARG A 173 -11.06 -8.10 -7.03
CA ARG A 173 -11.22 -9.48 -7.50
C ARG A 173 -11.40 -10.43 -6.32
N PRO A 174 -12.33 -11.39 -6.40
CA PRO A 174 -12.52 -12.36 -5.33
C PRO A 174 -11.28 -13.25 -5.19
N ARG A 175 -11.01 -13.71 -3.97
CA ARG A 175 -9.90 -14.62 -3.67
C ARG A 175 -10.43 -15.98 -3.25
N CYS A 176 -9.85 -17.05 -3.80
CA CYS A 176 -10.21 -18.41 -3.45
C CYS A 176 -9.69 -18.78 -2.07
N LEU A 177 -10.57 -19.21 -1.16
CA LEU A 177 -10.18 -19.63 0.20
C LEU A 177 -9.38 -20.93 0.22
N GLY A 178 -9.45 -21.74 -0.85
CA GLY A 178 -8.75 -23.02 -0.95
C GLY A 178 -7.29 -22.91 -1.41
N CYS A 179 -7.01 -22.10 -2.44
CA CYS A 179 -5.64 -21.93 -2.97
C CYS A 179 -5.03 -20.56 -2.72
N ASP A 180 -5.77 -19.65 -2.09
CA ASP A 180 -5.39 -18.26 -1.84
C ASP A 180 -5.18 -17.37 -3.08
N GLU A 181 -5.46 -17.83 -4.29
CA GLU A 181 -5.29 -17.03 -5.51
C GLU A 181 -6.50 -16.14 -5.82
N LEU A 182 -6.26 -15.02 -6.52
CA LEU A 182 -7.32 -14.21 -7.11
C LEU A 182 -8.01 -14.99 -8.23
N ILE A 183 -9.34 -14.93 -8.26
CA ILE A 183 -10.15 -15.62 -9.25
C ILE A 183 -10.42 -14.68 -10.42
N PHE A 184 -9.82 -15.01 -11.58
CA PHE A 184 -10.06 -14.28 -12.84
C PHE A 184 -11.22 -14.85 -13.65
N SER A 185 -11.62 -16.09 -13.37
CA SER A 185 -12.78 -16.75 -13.96
C SER A 185 -14.10 -16.13 -13.50
N GLU A 186 -15.11 -16.10 -14.38
CA GLU A 186 -16.49 -15.83 -13.97
C GLU A 186 -17.16 -17.06 -13.32
N MET A 187 -16.56 -18.25 -13.48
CA MET A 187 -17.10 -19.51 -12.98
C MET A 187 -16.58 -19.84 -11.57
N PHE A 188 -16.97 -19.05 -10.57
CA PHE A 188 -16.63 -19.31 -9.17
C PHE A 188 -17.84 -19.68 -8.30
N LEU A 189 -17.57 -20.18 -7.10
CA LEU A 189 -18.58 -20.46 -6.07
C LEU A 189 -18.44 -19.42 -4.96
N GLN A 190 -19.56 -18.82 -4.56
CA GLN A 190 -19.64 -17.89 -3.44
C GLN A 190 -20.71 -18.35 -2.46
N GLU A 191 -20.34 -18.45 -1.19
CA GLU A 191 -21.27 -18.76 -0.11
C GLU A 191 -21.91 -17.49 0.48
N ALA A 192 -23.02 -17.65 1.19
CA ALA A 192 -23.73 -16.55 1.84
C ALA A 192 -22.91 -15.84 2.93
N ASN A 193 -21.87 -16.49 3.47
CA ASN A 193 -20.90 -15.92 4.41
C ASN A 193 -19.84 -15.03 3.72
N GLY A 194 -19.87 -14.91 2.39
CA GLY A 194 -18.94 -14.10 1.60
C GLY A 194 -17.67 -14.83 1.18
N HIS A 195 -17.43 -16.06 1.63
CA HIS A 195 -16.30 -16.85 1.16
C HIS A 195 -16.46 -17.23 -0.31
N VAL A 196 -15.33 -17.28 -1.02
CA VAL A 196 -15.29 -17.56 -2.46
C VAL A 196 -14.27 -18.66 -2.76
N TRP A 197 -14.59 -19.50 -3.75
CA TRP A 197 -13.71 -20.58 -4.21
C TRP A 197 -13.73 -20.70 -5.73
N HIS A 198 -12.59 -21.10 -6.29
CA HIS A 198 -12.57 -21.86 -7.54
C HIS A 198 -13.42 -23.13 -7.38
N LYS A 199 -14.07 -23.59 -8.45
CA LYS A 199 -14.97 -24.76 -8.39
C LYS A 199 -14.23 -26.03 -7.92
N GLU A 200 -12.98 -26.15 -8.34
CA GLU A 200 -12.07 -27.25 -8.07
C GLU A 200 -11.65 -27.28 -6.58
N HIS A 201 -11.60 -26.11 -5.94
CA HIS A 201 -11.18 -25.95 -4.56
C HIS A 201 -12.34 -25.95 -3.55
N PHE A 202 -13.59 -26.11 -4.02
CA PHE A 202 -14.74 -26.26 -3.13
C PHE A 202 -14.89 -27.71 -2.64
N CYS A 203 -13.81 -28.24 -2.07
CA CYS A 203 -13.72 -29.60 -1.57
C CYS A 203 -12.91 -29.69 -0.26
N CYS A 204 -13.15 -30.74 0.52
CA CYS A 204 -12.35 -31.07 1.68
C CYS A 204 -10.94 -31.50 1.23
N TRP A 205 -9.90 -30.83 1.73
CA TRP A 205 -8.51 -31.11 1.36
C TRP A 205 -8.05 -32.55 1.66
N LEU A 206 -8.70 -33.23 2.63
CA LEU A 206 -8.34 -34.59 3.03
C LEU A 206 -8.98 -35.69 2.18
N CYS A 207 -10.17 -35.47 1.64
CA CYS A 207 -10.94 -36.53 0.98
C CYS A 207 -11.52 -36.14 -0.38
N GLY A 208 -11.34 -34.90 -0.82
CA GLY A 208 -11.86 -34.39 -2.09
C GLY A 208 -13.39 -34.27 -2.16
N GLN A 209 -14.12 -34.62 -1.10
CA GLN A 209 -15.58 -34.46 -1.07
C GLN A 209 -15.95 -32.98 -1.09
N SER A 210 -16.96 -32.62 -1.88
CA SER A 210 -17.45 -31.24 -1.93
C SER A 210 -17.83 -30.75 -0.53
N ILE A 211 -17.48 -29.50 -0.21
CA ILE A 211 -17.76 -28.87 1.09
C ILE A 211 -19.26 -28.80 1.39
N ARG A 212 -20.13 -28.88 0.37
CA ARG A 212 -21.59 -29.04 0.52
C ARG A 212 -22.01 -30.30 1.27
N VAL A 213 -21.18 -31.34 1.25
CA VAL A 213 -21.43 -32.60 1.93
C VAL A 213 -20.59 -32.63 3.19
N GLN A 214 -21.23 -32.87 4.33
CA GLN A 214 -20.50 -33.08 5.57
C GLN A 214 -19.66 -34.35 5.45
N CYS A 215 -18.34 -34.20 5.40
CA CYS A 215 -17.39 -35.31 5.39
C CYS A 215 -16.93 -35.65 6.82
N GLY A 216 -16.51 -36.89 7.05
CA GLY A 216 -16.02 -37.34 8.38
C GLY A 216 -14.61 -36.88 8.75
N CYS A 217 -13.99 -35.97 7.99
CA CYS A 217 -12.58 -35.62 8.13
C CYS A 217 -12.27 -34.68 9.29
N ASP A 218 -13.23 -33.89 9.76
CA ASP A 218 -13.07 -33.00 10.93
C ASP A 218 -12.69 -33.78 12.21
N LYS A 219 -13.08 -35.05 12.30
CA LYS A 219 -12.82 -35.91 13.48
C LYS A 219 -11.42 -36.51 13.51
N ARG A 220 -10.61 -36.34 12.46
CA ARG A 220 -9.26 -36.93 12.35
C ARG A 220 -8.13 -35.98 12.78
N GLN A 221 -8.42 -34.70 13.05
CA GLN A 221 -7.42 -33.70 13.45
C GLN A 221 -7.33 -33.45 14.97
N SER A 222 -8.09 -34.19 15.80
CA SER A 222 -8.03 -34.11 17.27
C SER A 222 -7.40 -35.35 17.93
N LYS A 223 -6.44 -35.99 17.26
CA LYS A 223 -5.60 -37.04 17.85
C LYS A 223 -4.14 -36.72 17.69
#